data_AF-A0A970Q1V2-F1
#
_entry.id   AF-A0A970Q1V2-F1
#
_cell.length_a   1.000
_cell.length_b   1.000
_cell.length_c   1.000
_cell.angle_alpha   90.00
_cell.angle_beta   90.00
_cell.angle_gamma   90.00
#
_symmetry.space_group_name_H-M   'P 1'
#
loop_
_entity.id
_entity.type
_entity.pdbx_description
1 polymer ?
#
loop_
_entity_poly.entity_id
_entity_poly.type
_entity_poly.pdbx_seq_one_letter_code
_entity_poly.pdbx_strand_id
1 'polypeptide(L)'
;MNYRRIIYIALIMFILIWLWQNMSWDHSQEEMAIMPKDRVMEQMAAHYEEQDRLIIYFPRDYRGMAEEVFYLTVYQGSEIYTDKYRIESLEKESNPQLELSWEDSWKNIQLPVNKFEAYSLEKGEWKLNQ
;
A
#
# COMPACT_ATOMS: atom_id res chain seq x y z
N MET A 1 18.15 56.08 -31.44
CA MET A 1 17.13 55.02 -31.62
C MET A 1 17.25 54.04 -30.47
N ASN A 2 16.13 53.63 -29.85
CA ASN A 2 16.05 53.03 -28.51
C ASN A 2 16.57 51.58 -28.41
N TYR A 3 17.78 51.31 -28.90
CA TYR A 3 18.47 50.02 -28.86
C TYR A 3 18.55 49.43 -27.44
N ARG A 4 18.79 50.28 -26.43
CA ARG A 4 18.79 49.84 -25.02
C ARG A 4 17.44 49.22 -24.61
N ARG A 5 16.31 49.78 -25.06
CA ARG A 5 14.97 49.24 -24.77
C ARG A 5 14.72 47.90 -25.45
N ILE A 6 15.24 47.72 -26.67
CA ILE A 6 15.11 46.47 -27.44
C ILE A 6 15.86 45.33 -26.75
N ILE A 7 17.05 45.59 -26.21
CA ILE A 7 17.82 44.59 -25.46
C ILE A 7 17.09 44.12 -24.21
N TYR A 8 16.51 45.04 -23.43
CA TYR A 8 15.77 44.67 -22.22
C TYR A 8 14.58 43.76 -22.55
N ILE A 9 13.85 44.04 -23.63
CA ILE A 9 12.72 43.22 -24.06
C ILE A 9 13.19 41.82 -24.51
N ALA A 10 14.27 41.74 -25.29
CA ALA A 10 14.83 40.47 -25.73
C ALA A 10 15.30 39.59 -24.56
N LEU A 11 15.91 40.22 -23.54
CA LEU A 11 16.42 39.51 -22.37
C LEU A 11 15.28 38.99 -21.48
N ILE A 12 14.21 39.77 -21.31
CA ILE A 12 13.00 39.32 -20.59
C ILE A 12 12.32 38.16 -21.32
N MET A 13 12.18 38.23 -22.65
CA MET A 13 11.62 37.11 -23.42
C MET A 13 12.46 35.85 -23.32
N PHE A 14 13.79 35.97 -23.34
CA PHE A 14 14.68 34.84 -23.17
C PHE A 14 14.51 34.18 -21.79
N ILE A 15 14.42 34.98 -20.72
CA ILE A 15 14.18 34.46 -19.36
C ILE A 15 12.82 33.76 -19.27
N LEU A 16 11.76 34.31 -19.86
CA LEU A 16 10.43 33.70 -19.84
C LEU A 16 10.39 32.37 -20.61
N ILE A 17 11.03 32.30 -21.78
CA ILE A 17 11.14 31.06 -22.56
C ILE A 17 11.96 30.01 -21.79
N TRP A 18 13.06 30.43 -21.17
CA TRP A 18 13.91 29.55 -20.37
C TRP A 18 13.15 29.00 -19.14
N LEU A 19 12.42 29.85 -18.43
CA LEU A 19 11.56 29.43 -17.33
C LEU A 19 10.46 28.48 -17.80
N TRP A 20 9.85 28.72 -18.97
CA TRP A 20 8.78 27.85 -19.47
C TRP A 20 9.30 26.47 -19.90
N GLN A 21 10.48 26.41 -20.52
CA GLN A 21 11.11 25.13 -20.87
C GLN A 21 11.57 24.34 -19.64
N ASN A 22 12.01 25.03 -18.59
CA ASN A 22 12.47 24.39 -17.35
C ASN A 22 11.33 24.13 -16.35
N MET A 23 10.14 24.67 -16.60
CA MET A 23 8.92 24.37 -15.86
C MET A 23 8.27 23.15 -16.52
N SER A 24 8.94 22.00 -16.43
CA SER A 24 8.25 20.71 -16.57
C SER A 24 7.28 20.62 -15.40
N TRP A 25 6.04 21.03 -15.64
CA TRP A 25 4.92 20.63 -14.80
C TRP A 25 4.80 19.12 -14.98
N ASP A 26 5.54 18.38 -14.15
CA ASP A 26 5.39 16.95 -14.05
C ASP A 26 4.03 16.71 -13.39
N HIS A 27 2.98 16.70 -14.21
CA HIS A 27 1.69 16.08 -13.87
C HIS A 27 1.86 14.57 -14.06
N SER A 28 2.88 13.99 -13.42
CA SER A 28 2.85 12.58 -13.10
C SER A 28 1.72 12.44 -12.06
N GLN A 29 0.53 12.06 -12.54
CA GLN A 29 -0.38 11.35 -11.66
C GLN A 29 0.41 10.13 -11.22
N GLU A 30 0.99 10.18 -10.03
CA GLU A 30 1.56 9.02 -9.37
C GLU A 30 0.44 7.97 -9.34
N GLU A 31 0.51 6.99 -10.23
CA GLU A 31 -0.28 5.77 -10.08
C GLU A 31 0.17 5.17 -8.75
N MET A 32 -0.57 5.49 -7.68
CA MET A 32 -0.30 4.94 -6.36
C MET A 32 -0.36 3.42 -6.50
N ALA A 33 0.73 2.75 -6.15
CA ALA A 33 0.73 1.29 -6.12
C ALA A 33 -0.34 0.82 -5.12
N ILE A 34 -1.03 -0.24 -5.49
CA ILE A 34 -2.10 -0.84 -4.69
C ILE A 34 -1.77 -2.33 -4.49
N MET A 35 -1.91 -2.79 -3.25
CA MET A 35 -1.82 -4.20 -2.88
C MET A 35 -3.24 -4.76 -2.68
N PRO A 36 -3.82 -5.42 -3.70
CA PRO A 36 -5.16 -5.98 -3.59
C PRO A 36 -5.20 -7.08 -2.53
N LYS A 37 -6.37 -7.27 -1.91
CA LYS A 37 -6.59 -8.28 -0.86
C LYS A 37 -6.14 -9.67 -1.28
N ASP A 38 -6.42 -10.06 -2.53
CA ASP A 38 -6.02 -11.37 -3.08
C ASP A 38 -4.51 -11.60 -3.01
N ARG A 39 -3.72 -10.55 -3.29
CA ARG A 39 -2.26 -10.61 -3.20
C ARG A 39 -1.78 -10.74 -1.75
N VAL A 40 -2.42 -10.04 -0.81
CA VAL A 40 -2.13 -10.18 0.63
C VAL A 40 -2.43 -11.60 1.09
N MET A 41 -3.61 -12.12 0.73
CA MET A 41 -4.05 -13.46 1.07
C MET A 41 -3.11 -14.54 0.51
N GLU A 42 -2.65 -14.39 -0.73
CA GLU A 42 -1.66 -15.29 -1.34
C GLU A 42 -0.31 -15.25 -0.62
N GLN A 43 0.23 -14.04 -0.36
CA GLN A 43 1.50 -13.88 0.35
C GLN A 43 1.46 -14.47 1.77
N MET A 44 0.34 -14.29 2.48
CA MET A 44 0.15 -14.87 3.80
C MET A 44 0.00 -16.38 3.74
N ALA A 45 -0.80 -16.92 2.81
CA ALA A 45 -0.93 -18.37 2.64
C ALA A 45 0.43 -19.05 2.35
N ALA A 46 1.33 -18.38 1.62
CA ALA A 46 2.67 -18.89 1.33
C ALA A 46 3.63 -18.88 2.53
N HIS A 47 3.36 -18.06 3.56
CA HIS A 47 4.24 -17.92 4.73
C HIS A 47 3.96 -18.94 5.84
N TYR A 48 2.75 -19.51 5.88
CA TYR A 48 2.31 -20.43 6.93
C TYR A 48 2.18 -21.86 6.41
N GLU A 49 2.29 -22.85 7.31
CA GLU A 49 2.16 -24.26 6.94
C GLU A 49 0.69 -24.64 6.68
N GLU A 50 0.44 -25.65 5.83
CA GLU A 50 -0.92 -26.13 5.48
C GLU A 50 -1.78 -26.56 6.68
N GLN A 51 -1.16 -26.85 7.83
CA GLN A 51 -1.86 -27.28 9.04
C GLN A 51 -2.41 -26.12 9.87
N ASP A 52 -1.95 -24.89 9.61
CA ASP A 52 -2.38 -23.71 10.35
C ASP A 52 -3.72 -23.21 9.78
N ARG A 53 -4.71 -23.02 10.66
CA ARG A 53 -5.92 -22.28 10.27
C ARG A 53 -5.59 -20.80 10.33
N LEU A 54 -5.82 -20.10 9.22
CA LEU A 54 -5.59 -18.67 9.09
C LEU A 54 -6.91 -17.92 8.93
N ILE A 55 -7.04 -16.78 9.58
CA ILE A 55 -8.13 -15.83 9.34
C ILE A 55 -7.55 -14.44 9.15
N ILE A 56 -7.75 -13.84 7.98
CA ILE A 56 -7.31 -12.47 7.68
C ILE A 56 -8.50 -11.53 7.86
N TYR A 57 -8.26 -10.36 8.44
CA TYR A 57 -9.26 -9.33 8.68
C TYR A 57 -8.82 -8.03 8.01
N PHE A 58 -9.59 -7.60 7.02
CA PHE A 58 -9.41 -6.30 6.39
C PHE A 58 -10.38 -5.28 7.00
N PRO A 59 -9.93 -4.05 7.32
CA PRO A 59 -10.83 -2.93 7.55
C PRO A 59 -11.79 -2.76 6.38
N ARG A 60 -13.04 -2.33 6.64
CA ARG A 60 -14.07 -2.20 5.60
C ARG A 60 -13.73 -1.17 4.52
N ASP A 61 -12.88 -0.22 4.88
CA ASP A 61 -12.35 0.86 4.04
C ASP A 61 -10.96 0.54 3.48
N TYR A 62 -10.47 -0.70 3.63
CA TYR A 62 -9.20 -1.14 3.07
C TYR A 62 -9.19 -0.98 1.55
N ARG A 63 -8.19 -0.28 1.03
CA ARG A 63 -7.96 -0.01 -0.40
C ARG A 63 -6.68 -0.66 -0.91
N GLY A 64 -5.82 -1.16 -0.02
CA GLY A 64 -4.51 -1.72 -0.36
C GLY A 64 -3.44 -0.66 -0.57
N MET A 65 -3.62 0.53 0.01
CA MET A 65 -2.64 1.62 -0.11
C MET A 65 -1.51 1.47 0.90
N ALA A 66 -0.40 2.16 0.67
CA ALA A 66 0.64 2.29 1.68
C ALA A 66 0.08 2.83 3.00
N GLU A 67 0.71 2.42 4.09
CA GLU A 67 0.34 2.68 5.48
C GLU A 67 -0.97 2.06 5.97
N GLU A 68 -1.77 1.44 5.10
CA GLU A 68 -2.97 0.72 5.52
C GLU A 68 -2.60 -0.56 6.29
N VAL A 69 -3.49 -0.96 7.20
CA VAL A 69 -3.26 -2.07 8.12
C VAL A 69 -4.30 -3.17 7.92
N PHE A 70 -3.89 -4.40 8.18
CA PHE A 70 -4.78 -5.54 8.28
C PHE A 70 -4.29 -6.45 9.41
N TYR A 71 -5.11 -7.44 9.75
CA TYR A 71 -4.82 -8.35 10.85
C TYR A 71 -4.88 -9.78 10.37
N LEU A 72 -4.06 -10.63 10.97
CA LEU A 72 -4.03 -12.06 10.70
C LEU A 72 -4.15 -12.80 12.03
N THR A 73 -5.18 -13.62 12.18
CA THR A 73 -5.26 -14.60 13.27
C THR A 73 -4.74 -15.95 12.78
N VAL A 74 -3.75 -16.49 13.48
CA VAL A 74 -3.13 -17.79 13.24
C VAL A 74 -3.51 -18.74 14.37
N TYR A 75 -3.98 -19.94 14.02
CA TYR A 75 -4.26 -21.00 14.97
C TYR A 75 -3.19 -22.09 14.84
N GLN A 76 -2.26 -22.12 15.79
CA GLN A 76 -1.18 -23.11 15.88
C GLN A 76 -1.45 -24.07 17.05
N GLY A 77 -2.13 -25.18 16.75
CA GLY A 77 -2.53 -26.15 17.76
C GLY A 77 -3.47 -25.55 18.81
N SER A 78 -3.00 -25.42 20.06
CA SER A 78 -3.78 -24.81 21.16
C SER A 78 -3.58 -23.30 21.29
N GLU A 79 -2.62 -22.73 20.57
CA GLU A 79 -2.28 -21.31 20.68
C GLU A 79 -2.95 -20.51 19.56
N ILE A 80 -3.39 -19.30 19.92
CA ILE A 80 -4.02 -18.35 19.00
C ILE A 80 -3.21 -17.06 19.05
N TYR A 81 -2.77 -16.62 17.88
CA TYR A 81 -2.03 -15.37 17.72
C TYR A 81 -2.81 -14.47 16.77
N THR A 82 -2.88 -13.18 17.08
CA THR A 82 -3.36 -12.17 16.15
C THR A 82 -2.25 -11.18 15.89
N ASP A 83 -1.76 -11.16 14.67
CA ASP A 83 -0.73 -10.28 14.19
C ASP A 83 -1.34 -9.08 13.47
N LYS A 84 -0.71 -7.92 13.65
CA LYS A 84 -1.00 -6.70 12.92
C LYS A 84 0.07 -6.49 11.86
N TYR A 85 -0.37 -6.30 10.63
CA TYR A 85 0.50 -5.97 9.51
C TYR A 85 0.16 -4.59 8.96
N ARG A 86 1.18 -3.91 8.45
CA ARG A 86 1.07 -2.66 7.70
C ARG A 86 1.65 -2.84 6.31
N ILE A 87 1.01 -2.24 5.31
CA ILE A 87 1.57 -2.10 3.97
C ILE A 87 2.59 -0.97 4.00
N GLU A 88 3.84 -1.27 3.69
CA GLU A 88 4.88 -0.25 3.56
C GLU A 88 5.22 -0.02 2.08
N SER A 89 5.54 1.22 1.73
CA SER A 89 6.08 1.55 0.43
C SER A 89 7.61 1.57 0.51
N LEU A 90 8.24 0.73 -0.29
CA LEU A 90 9.68 0.81 -0.53
C LEU A 90 9.94 1.93 -1.53
N GLU A 91 10.20 3.14 -1.04
CA GLU A 91 10.55 4.26 -1.91
C GLU A 91 12.01 4.21 -2.38
N LYS A 92 12.19 4.22 -3.71
CA LYS A 92 13.28 4.95 -4.41
C LYS A 92 13.17 5.03 -5.94
N GLU A 93 12.14 4.47 -6.58
CA GLU A 93 12.01 4.51 -8.05
C GLU A 93 10.57 4.78 -8.49
N SER A 94 10.40 5.15 -9.76
CA SER A 94 9.15 5.53 -10.46
C SER A 94 8.01 4.49 -10.43
N ASN A 95 8.18 3.38 -9.72
CA ASN A 95 7.19 2.34 -9.52
C ASN A 95 7.26 1.85 -8.06
N PRO A 96 6.49 2.45 -7.14
CA PRO A 96 6.58 2.14 -5.72
C PRO A 96 6.20 0.67 -5.48
N GLN A 97 7.15 -0.12 -4.96
CA GLN A 97 6.86 -1.48 -4.55
C GLN A 97 6.25 -1.46 -3.14
N LEU A 98 5.18 -2.23 -2.96
CA LEU A 98 4.53 -2.39 -1.66
C LEU A 98 4.95 -3.72 -1.03
N GLU A 99 5.27 -3.68 0.26
CA GLU A 99 5.62 -4.84 1.08
C GLU A 99 4.77 -4.91 2.35
N LEU A 100 4.74 -6.11 2.94
CA LEU A 100 4.00 -6.40 4.17
C LEU A 100 4.97 -6.36 5.34
N SER A 101 4.77 -5.40 6.24
CA SER A 101 5.57 -5.21 7.44
C SER A 101 4.77 -5.67 8.66
N TRP A 102 5.38 -6.52 9.49
CA TRP A 102 4.79 -6.95 10.77
C TRP A 102 5.00 -5.85 11.81
N GLU A 103 3.92 -5.40 12.46
CA GLU A 103 3.98 -4.31 13.46
C GLU A 103 3.86 -4.82 14.91
N ASP A 104 2.91 -5.71 15.18
CA ASP A 104 2.56 -6.13 16.54
C ASP A 104 1.93 -7.53 16.54
N SER A 105 1.92 -8.19 17.70
CA SER A 105 1.32 -9.51 17.90
C SER A 105 0.66 -9.63 19.26
N TRP A 106 -0.57 -10.15 19.29
CA TRP A 106 -1.32 -10.39 20.50
C TRP A 106 -1.71 -11.86 20.65
N LYS A 107 -1.41 -12.45 21.81
CA LYS A 107 -1.80 -13.82 22.15
C LYS A 107 -3.25 -13.87 22.64
N ASN A 108 -3.98 -14.90 22.23
CA ASN A 108 -5.34 -15.21 22.66
C ASN A 108 -6.37 -14.09 22.42
N ILE A 109 -6.11 -13.21 21.45
CA ILE A 109 -7.07 -12.21 20.99
C ILE A 109 -7.74 -12.74 19.72
N GLN A 110 -9.07 -12.69 19.68
CA GLN A 110 -9.86 -12.91 18.48
C GLN A 110 -10.57 -11.61 18.10
N LEU A 111 -10.47 -11.25 16.84
CA LEU A 111 -11.11 -10.05 16.32
C LEU A 111 -12.58 -10.33 15.99
N PRO A 112 -13.49 -9.38 16.26
CA PRO A 112 -14.90 -9.54 15.94
C PRO A 112 -15.10 -9.50 14.42
N VAL A 113 -15.39 -10.66 13.81
CA VAL A 113 -15.58 -10.81 12.35
C VAL A 113 -16.56 -9.80 11.76
N ASN A 114 -17.61 -9.42 12.48
CA ASN A 114 -18.62 -8.47 12.01
C ASN A 114 -18.10 -7.02 11.84
N LYS A 115 -16.94 -6.66 12.40
CA LYS A 115 -16.33 -5.34 12.24
C LYS A 115 -15.43 -5.26 11.01
N PHE A 116 -15.03 -6.39 10.46
CA PHE A 116 -14.05 -6.50 9.39
C PHE A 116 -14.64 -7.25 8.20
N GLU A 117 -13.92 -7.23 7.08
CA GLU A 117 -14.11 -8.19 6.01
C GLU A 117 -13.12 -9.33 6.26
N ALA A 118 -13.62 -10.44 6.79
CA ALA A 118 -12.81 -11.53 7.28
C ALA A 118 -12.78 -12.70 6.28
N TYR A 119 -11.61 -13.27 6.05
CA TYR A 119 -11.41 -14.43 5.18
C TYR A 119 -10.70 -15.53 5.95
N SER A 120 -11.21 -16.77 5.91
CA SER A 120 -10.51 -17.92 6.46
C SER A 120 -9.94 -18.81 5.37
N LEU A 121 -8.72 -19.29 5.56
CA LEU A 121 -8.11 -20.30 4.72
C LEU A 121 -8.58 -21.67 5.19
N GLU A 122 -9.34 -22.37 4.34
CA GLU A 122 -9.81 -23.73 4.59
C GLU A 122 -9.45 -24.61 3.40
N LYS A 123 -8.62 -25.65 3.62
CA LYS A 123 -8.22 -26.62 2.57
C LYS A 123 -7.62 -25.96 1.32
N GLY A 124 -6.81 -24.92 1.52
CA GLY A 124 -6.15 -24.19 0.43
C GLY A 124 -7.04 -23.14 -0.27
N GLU A 125 -8.28 -22.95 0.15
CA GLU A 125 -9.19 -21.95 -0.40
C GLU A 125 -9.57 -20.88 0.63
N TRP A 126 -9.50 -19.62 0.23
CA TRP A 126 -9.98 -18.50 1.04
C TRP A 126 -11.49 -18.38 0.95
N LYS A 127 -12.16 -18.41 2.10
CA LYS A 127 -13.62 -18.22 2.22
C LYS A 127 -13.95 -16.99 3.03
N LEU A 128 -14.87 -16.18 2.51
CA LEU A 128 -15.40 -15.02 3.22
C LEU A 128 -16.21 -15.50 4.45
N ASN A 129 -15.81 -15.04 5.64
CA ASN A 129 -16.57 -15.18 6.88
C ASN A 129 -17.44 -13.93 7.06
N GLN A 130 -18.76 -14.13 6.93
CA GLN A 130 -19.78 -13.11 7.18
C GLN A 130 -20.44 -13.32 8.54
#